data_AF-A0A9E2AIW9-F1
#
_entry.id   AF-A0A9E2AIW9-F1
#
_cell.length_a   1.000
_cell.length_b   1.000
_cell.length_c   1.000
_cell.angle_alpha   90.00
_cell.angle_beta   90.00
_cell.angle_gamma   90.00
#
_symmetry.space_group_name_H-M   'P 1'
#
loop_
_entity.id
_entity.type
_entity.pdbx_description
1 polymer ?
#
loop_
_entity_poly.entity_id
_entity_poly.type
_entity_poly.pdbx_seq_one_letter_code
_entity_poly.pdbx_strand_id
1 'polypeptide(L)'
;MTKKILVTLLLLIITVVLSSDLMAQCPMCRMSLESNLENGGTAGAGINKGILYMLAAPYLIVATIGFMWYRHNRRPGDLVRDRN
;
A
#
# COMPACT_ATOMS: atom_id res chain seq x y z
N MET A 1 -11.87 22.62 17.32
CA MET A 1 -12.01 21.44 16.45
C MET A 1 -10.75 21.22 15.60
N THR A 2 -10.23 22.26 14.95
CA THR A 2 -8.96 22.30 14.20
C THR A 2 -7.73 21.82 14.98
N LYS A 3 -7.56 22.20 16.26
CA LYS A 3 -6.43 21.73 17.09
C LYS A 3 -6.43 20.20 17.31
N LYS A 4 -7.61 19.58 17.43
CA LYS A 4 -7.72 18.12 17.59
C LYS A 4 -7.35 17.42 16.29
N ILE A 5 -7.84 17.93 15.15
CA ILE A 5 -7.51 17.43 13.82
C ILE A 5 -6.00 17.53 13.56
N LEU A 6 -5.37 18.65 13.95
CA LEU A 6 -3.93 18.85 13.80
C LEU A 6 -3.13 17.82 14.64
N VAL A 7 -3.55 17.57 15.88
CA VAL A 7 -2.92 16.55 16.74
C VAL A 7 -3.10 15.15 16.16
N THR A 8 -4.29 14.82 15.64
CA THR A 8 -4.54 13.52 15.01
C THR A 8 -3.71 13.32 13.75
N LEU A 9 -3.58 14.36 12.90
CA LEU A 9 -2.73 14.33 11.71
C LEU A 9 -1.25 14.18 12.08
N LEU A 10 -0.79 14.89 13.11
CA LEU A 10 0.58 14.79 13.61
C LEU A 10 0.89 13.37 14.12
N LEU A 11 -0.03 12.78 14.88
CA LEU A 11 0.10 11.41 15.38
C LEU A 11 0.16 10.37 14.24
N LEU A 12 -0.65 10.57 13.20
CA LEU A 12 -0.65 9.71 12.01
C LEU A 12 0.67 9.80 11.23
N ILE A 13 1.24 11.00 11.12
CA ILE A 13 2.52 11.20 10.43
C ILE A 13 3.66 10.54 11.22
N ILE A 14 3.64 10.68 12.55
CA ILE A 14 4.64 10.08 13.44
C ILE A 14 4.64 8.55 13.33
N THR A 15 3.47 7.90 13.28
CA THR A 15 3.39 6.43 13.17
C THR A 15 3.87 5.91 11.83
N VAL A 16 3.68 6.66 10.75
CA VAL A 16 4.19 6.30 9.41
C VAL A 16 5.70 6.52 9.30
N VAL A 17 6.26 7.55 9.94
CA VAL A 17 7.71 7.80 9.93
C VAL A 17 8.47 6.80 10.81
N LEU A 18 7.83 6.31 11.88
CA LEU A 18 8.41 5.33 12.80
C LEU A 18 8.16 3.87 12.39
N SER A 19 7.47 3.60 11.27
CA SER A 19 7.32 2.24 10.77
C SER A 19 8.62 1.78 10.09
N SER A 20 9.56 1.30 10.90
CA SER A 20 10.75 0.61 10.41
C SER A 20 10.40 -0.82 10.00
N ASP A 21 10.75 -1.13 8.75
CA ASP A 21 10.66 -2.42 8.08
C ASP A 21 9.28 -3.10 8.10
N LEU A 22 8.64 -3.15 6.94
CA LEU A 22 7.53 -4.07 6.63
C LEU A 22 8.02 -5.53 6.55
N MET A 23 8.82 -5.97 7.51
CA MET A 23 9.07 -7.39 7.73
C MET A 23 7.78 -7.99 8.25
N ALA A 24 7.27 -8.96 7.49
CA ALA A 24 5.95 -9.57 7.66
C ALA A 24 5.53 -9.69 9.14
N GLN A 25 4.30 -9.27 9.45
CA GLN A 25 3.73 -9.24 10.80
C GLN A 25 3.63 -10.61 11.50
N CYS A 26 4.14 -11.67 10.89
CA CYS A 26 4.32 -12.98 11.50
C CYS A 26 5.83 -13.30 11.55
N PRO A 27 6.54 -12.94 12.64
CA PRO A 27 7.95 -13.30 12.82
C PRO A 27 8.18 -14.81 12.74
N MET A 28 7.14 -15.60 13.02
CA MET A 28 7.13 -17.06 12.89
C MET A 28 7.23 -17.54 11.43
N CYS A 29 6.49 -16.91 10.50
CA CYS A 29 6.50 -17.32 9.09
C CYS A 29 7.83 -16.94 8.41
N ARG A 30 8.43 -15.81 8.78
CA ARG A 30 9.74 -15.42 8.26
C ARG A 30 10.83 -16.38 8.73
N MET A 31 10.91 -16.62 10.04
CA MET A 31 11.95 -17.47 10.64
C MET A 31 11.91 -18.91 10.11
N SER A 32 10.71 -19.46 9.92
CA SER A 32 10.56 -20.81 9.36
C SER A 32 10.97 -20.93 7.89
N LEU A 33 10.84 -19.85 7.11
CA LEU A 33 11.24 -19.84 5.69
C LEU A 33 12.75 -19.55 5.54
N GLU A 34 13.29 -18.69 6.40
CA GLU A 34 14.72 -18.39 6.45
C GLU A 34 15.52 -19.64 6.89
N SER A 35 15.04 -20.37 7.91
CA SER A 35 15.64 -21.65 8.32
C SER A 35 15.49 -22.75 7.26
N ASN A 36 14.42 -22.75 6.46
CA ASN A 36 14.27 -23.69 5.36
C ASN A 36 15.33 -23.43 4.27
N LEU A 37 15.61 -22.16 3.98
CA LEU A 37 16.62 -21.75 3.01
C LEU A 37 18.05 -22.09 3.49
N GLU A 38 18.35 -21.88 4.77
CA GLU A 38 19.64 -22.22 5.39
C GLU A 38 19.91 -23.74 5.38
N ASN A 39 18.88 -24.56 5.50
CA ASN A 39 18.99 -26.02 5.44
C ASN A 39 18.92 -26.59 4.00
N GLY A 40 19.05 -25.73 2.97
CA GLY A 40 19.08 -26.13 1.57
C GLY A 40 17.70 -26.36 0.92
N GLY A 41 16.63 -26.03 1.63
CA GLY A 41 15.27 -25.99 1.07
C GLY A 41 15.04 -24.73 0.24
N THR A 42 13.96 -24.72 -0.54
CA THR A 42 13.62 -23.58 -1.42
C THR A 42 12.43 -22.77 -0.91
N ALA A 43 11.82 -23.17 0.21
CA ALA A 43 10.65 -22.49 0.76
C ALA A 43 11.10 -21.19 1.45
N GLY A 44 11.05 -20.09 0.71
CA GLY A 44 11.57 -18.78 1.14
C GLY A 44 12.28 -18.03 0.02
N ALA A 45 12.68 -18.73 -1.04
CA ALA A 45 13.25 -18.13 -2.24
C ALA A 45 12.23 -17.15 -2.86
N GLY A 46 12.55 -15.86 -2.86
CA GLY A 46 11.72 -14.82 -3.48
C GLY A 46 10.69 -14.14 -2.58
N ILE A 47 10.74 -14.30 -1.26
CA ILE A 47 9.80 -13.61 -0.34
C ILE A 47 9.82 -12.08 -0.51
N ASN A 48 10.99 -11.48 -0.82
CA ASN A 48 11.10 -10.05 -1.11
C ASN A 48 10.26 -9.62 -2.33
N LYS A 49 10.10 -10.50 -3.33
CA LYS A 49 9.21 -10.27 -4.46
C LYS A 49 7.74 -10.42 -4.07
N GLY A 50 7.43 -11.39 -3.20
CA GLY A 50 6.09 -11.58 -2.64
C GLY A 50 5.59 -10.37 -1.83
N ILE A 51 6.45 -9.80 -0.97
CA ILE A 51 6.14 -8.59 -0.18
C ILE A 51 5.88 -7.40 -1.11
N LEU A 52 6.77 -7.15 -2.08
CA LEU A 52 6.58 -6.07 -3.05
C LEU A 52 5.28 -6.26 -3.87
N TYR A 53 4.93 -7.48 -4.24
CA TYR A 53 3.71 -7.77 -4.98
C TYR A 53 2.45 -7.49 -4.13
N MET A 54 2.43 -7.96 -2.88
CA MET A 54 1.32 -7.73 -1.95
C MET A 54 1.15 -6.24 -1.59
N LEU A 55 2.24 -5.48 -1.53
CA LEU A 55 2.17 -4.03 -1.33
C LEU A 55 1.70 -3.28 -2.58
N ALA A 56 2.17 -3.68 -3.78
CA ALA A 56 1.80 -3.00 -5.02
C ALA A 56 0.34 -3.26 -5.45
N ALA A 57 -0.16 -4.48 -5.23
CA ALA A 57 -1.50 -4.90 -5.65
C ALA A 57 -2.65 -3.96 -5.22
N PRO A 58 -2.80 -3.57 -3.93
CA PRO A 58 -3.90 -2.69 -3.52
C PRO A 58 -3.83 -1.31 -4.17
N TYR A 59 -2.64 -0.73 -4.34
CA TYR A 59 -2.50 0.57 -5.01
C TYR A 59 -2.85 0.50 -6.49
N LEU A 60 -2.43 -0.57 -7.18
CA LEU A 60 -2.76 -0.78 -8.58
C LEU A 60 -4.27 -0.94 -8.79
N ILE A 61 -4.93 -1.73 -7.93
CA ILE A 61 -6.38 -1.92 -7.97
C ILE A 61 -7.11 -0.58 -7.79
N VAL A 62 -6.75 0.20 -6.78
CA VAL A 62 -7.36 1.52 -6.53
C VAL A 62 -7.11 2.48 -7.69
N ALA A 63 -5.89 2.52 -8.23
CA ALA A 63 -5.55 3.36 -9.37
C ALA A 63 -6.35 2.99 -10.63
N THR A 64 -6.50 1.69 -10.92
CA THR A 64 -7.29 1.21 -12.07
C THR A 64 -8.76 1.58 -11.91
N ILE A 65 -9.36 1.31 -10.75
CA ILE A 65 -10.77 1.63 -10.49
C ILE A 65 -11.00 3.15 -10.57
N GLY A 66 -10.12 3.94 -9.93
CA GLY A 66 -10.19 5.40 -9.96
C GLY A 66 -10.07 5.97 -11.37
N PHE A 67 -9.15 5.43 -12.18
CA PHE A 67 -9.00 5.83 -13.58
C PHE A 67 -10.22 5.48 -14.43
N MET A 68 -10.78 4.27 -14.27
CA MET A 68 -12.00 3.85 -14.98
C MET A 68 -13.19 4.74 -14.61
N TRP A 69 -13.36 5.04 -13.32
CA TRP A 69 -14.42 5.92 -12.83
C TRP A 69 -14.29 7.34 -13.39
N TYR A 70 -13.09 7.91 -13.34
CA TYR A 70 -12.80 9.24 -13.89
C TYR A 70 -13.08 9.31 -15.40
N ARG A 71 -12.67 8.28 -16.15
CA ARG A 71 -12.92 8.21 -17.59
C ARG A 71 -14.40 8.04 -17.92
N HIS A 72 -15.15 7.31 -17.10
CA HIS A 72 -16.59 7.13 -17.28
C HIS A 72 -17.39 8.39 -16.93
N ASN A 73 -16.99 9.11 -15.88
CA ASN A 73 -17.71 10.29 -15.41
C ASN A 73 -17.43 11.56 -16.20
N ARG A 74 -16.40 11.59 -17.05
CA ARG A 74 -16.18 12.72 -17.96
C ARG A 74 -17.04 12.57 -19.20
N ARG A 75 -18.28 13.07 -19.11
CA ARG A 75 -19.09 13.33 -20.28
C ARG A 75 -18.59 14.66 -20.89
N PRO A 76 -18.55 14.79 -22.23
CA PRO A 76 -18.08 16.02 -22.88
C PRO A 76 -18.88 17.29 -22.51
N GLY A 77 -20.03 17.16 -21.82
CA GLY A 77 -20.82 18.29 -21.32
C GLY A 77 -20.25 18.99 -20.08
N ASP A 78 -19.35 18.34 -19.35
CA ASP A 78 -18.87 18.84 -18.05
C ASP A 78 -17.75 19.88 -18.23
N LEU A 79 -17.05 19.83 -19.38
CA LEU A 79 -16.01 20.79 -19.79
C LEU A 79 -16.58 22.16 -20.20
N VAL A 80 -17.89 22.23 -20.51
CA VAL A 80 -18.58 23.49 -20.81
C VAL A 80 -19.00 24.20 -19.52
N ARG A 81 -19.36 23.43 -18.47
CA ARG A 81 -19.77 23.97 -17.17
C ARG A 81 -18.61 24.54 -16.35
N ASP A 82 -17.37 24.11 -16.60
CA ASP A 82 -16.16 24.64 -15.96
C ASP A 82 -15.59 25.88 -16.67
N ARG A 83 -16.16 26.25 -17.84
CA ARG A 83 -15.68 27.39 -18.66
C ARG A 83 -16.60 28.62 -18.63
N ASN A 84 -17.67 28.61 -17.84
CA ASN A 84 -18.62 29.72 -17.63
C ASN A 84 -18.87 29.93 -16.15
#